data_AF-A0A9D1DWP0-F1
#
_entry.id   AF-A0A9D1DWP0-F1
#
_cell.length_a   1.000
_cell.length_b   1.000
_cell.length_c   1.000
_cell.angle_alpha   90.00
_cell.angle_beta   90.00
_cell.angle_gamma   90.00
#
_symmetry.space_group_name_H-M   'P 1'
#
loop_
_entity.id
_entity.type
_entity.pdbx_description
1 polymer ?
#
loop_
_entity_poly.entity_id
_entity_poly.type
_entity_poly.pdbx_seq_one_letter_code
_entity_poly.pdbx_strand_id
1 'polypeptide(L)' 'GLDPVHTRILLALLNGGPIEKELKENHLMLSVVADTINGALFDEIGDNVLEEDGDTLAVVEDYREEILQLFGR' A
#
# COMPACT_ATOMS: atom_id res chain seq x y z
N GLY A 1 12.81 -4.28 -1.17
CA GLY A 1 12.09 -4.60 0.07
C GLY A 1 11.42 -3.35 0.57
N LEU A 2 10.14 -3.43 0.91
CA LEU A 2 9.32 -2.28 1.26
C LEU A 2 9.75 -1.67 2.61
N ASP A 3 9.87 -0.34 2.68
CA ASP A 3 10.28 0.36 3.90
C ASP A 3 9.22 0.20 5.01
N PRO A 4 9.59 0.11 6.30
CA PRO A 4 8.64 -0.11 7.41
C PRO A 4 7.48 0.89 7.43
N VAL A 5 7.67 2.14 7.00
CA VAL A 5 6.57 3.12 6.91
C VAL A 5 5.54 2.69 5.86
N HIS A 6 6.00 2.34 4.66
CA HIS A 6 5.13 1.90 3.57
C HIS A 6 4.44 0.57 3.90
N THR A 7 5.12 -0.34 4.60
CA THR A 7 4.51 -1.59 5.10
C THR A 7 3.37 -1.31 6.09
N ARG A 8 3.54 -0.35 7.02
CA ARG A 8 2.47 0.04 7.94
C ARG A 8 1.27 0.64 7.22
N ILE A 9 1.53 1.50 6.22
CA ILE A 9 0.48 2.06 5.37
C ILE A 9 -0.25 0.94 4.63
N LEU A 10 0.46 0.03 3.98
CA LEU A 10 -0.10 -1.12 3.27
C LEU A 10 -0.98 -1.98 4.18
N LEU A 11 -0.51 -2.31 5.39
CA LEU A 11 -1.29 -3.05 6.37
C LEU A 11 -2.53 -2.27 6.85
N ALA A 12 -2.44 -0.94 6.98
CA ALA A 12 -3.59 -0.11 7.31
C ALA A 12 -4.63 -0.15 6.18
N LEU A 13 -4.21 -0.05 4.91
CA LEU A 13 -5.09 -0.19 3.75
C LEU A 13 -5.73 -1.57 3.68
N LEU A 14 -4.96 -2.63 3.93
CA LEU A 14 -5.46 -4.00 4.03
C LEU A 14 -6.52 -4.18 5.12
N ASN A 15 -6.50 -3.37 6.17
CA ASN A 15 -7.52 -3.38 7.21
C ASN A 15 -8.69 -2.41 6.94
N GLY A 16 -8.67 -1.69 5.81
CA GLY A 16 -9.64 -0.63 5.50
C GLY A 16 -9.52 0.59 6.43
N GLY A 17 -8.35 0.79 7.04
CA GLY A 17 -8.06 1.89 7.95
C GLY A 17 -7.60 3.16 7.22
N PRO A 18 -7.81 4.35 7.80
CA PRO A 18 -7.40 5.61 7.20
C PRO A 18 -5.87 5.78 7.24
N ILE A 19 -5.26 6.08 6.08
CA ILE A 19 -3.80 6.32 5.96
C ILE A 19 -3.41 7.79 5.93
N GLU A 20 -4.38 8.71 5.83
CA GLU A 20 -4.15 10.15 5.78
C GLU A 20 -3.32 10.67 6.95
N LYS A 21 -3.49 10.05 8.12
CA LYS A 21 -2.72 10.38 9.31
C LYS A 21 -1.25 9.99 9.17
N GLU A 22 -0.97 8.76 8.75
CA GLU A 22 0.40 8.28 8.50
C GLU A 22 1.07 9.10 7.39
N LEU A 23 0.34 9.43 6.32
CA LEU A 23 0.83 10.30 5.23
C LEU A 23 1.21 11.69 5.75
N LYS A 24 0.34 12.33 6.54
CA LYS A 24 0.62 13.66 7.12
C LYS A 24 1.77 13.63 8.12
N GLU A 25 1.82 12.64 9.01
CA GLU A 25 2.87 12.55 10.04
C GLU A 25 4.25 12.31 9.41
N ASN A 26 4.32 11.59 8.29
CA ASN A 26 5.56 11.29 7.59
C ASN A 26 5.85 12.23 6.41
N HIS A 27 5.03 13.26 6.19
CA HIS A 27 5.11 14.19 5.05
C HIS A 27 5.16 13.48 3.68
N LEU A 28 4.43 12.37 3.55
CA LEU A 28 4.38 11.56 2.35
C LEU A 28 3.21 11.95 1.45
N MET A 29 3.41 11.79 0.15
CA MET A 29 2.40 12.06 -0.86
C MET A 29 1.73 10.74 -1.27
N LEU A 30 0.41 10.75 -1.40
CA LEU A 30 -0.43 9.56 -1.64
C LEU A 30 0.01 8.81 -2.91
N SER A 31 0.20 9.55 -4.00
CA SER A 31 0.69 9.03 -5.27
C SER A 31 2.11 8.43 -5.18
N VAL A 32 3.01 9.05 -4.40
CA VAL A 32 4.38 8.52 -4.21
C VAL A 32 4.35 7.22 -3.41
N VAL A 33 3.48 7.13 -2.41
CA VAL A 33 3.31 5.92 -1.62
C VAL A 33 2.72 4.79 -2.47
N ALA A 34 1.73 5.10 -3.30
CA ALA A 34 1.18 4.17 -4.27
C ALA A 34 2.26 3.65 -5.22
N ASP A 35 3.03 4.53 -5.85
CA ASP A 35 4.11 4.19 -6.78
C ASP A 35 5.21 3.37 -6.11
N THR A 36 5.59 3.73 -4.88
CA THR A 36 6.61 3.02 -4.11
C THR A 36 6.16 1.60 -3.75
N ILE A 37 4.91 1.45 -3.30
CA ILE A 37 4.36 0.14 -2.92
C ILE A 37 4.15 -0.70 -4.17
N ASN A 38 3.46 -0.17 -5.18
CA ASN A 38 3.24 -0.84 -6.46
C ASN A 38 4.56 -1.28 -7.07
N GLY A 39 5.55 -0.40 -7.19
CA GLY A 39 6.87 -0.74 -7.73
C GLY A 39 7.61 -1.82 -6.92
N ALA A 40 7.46 -1.83 -5.59
CA ALA A 40 8.07 -2.84 -4.74
C ALA A 40 7.40 -4.23 -4.87
N LEU A 41 6.09 -4.25 -5.09
CA LEU A 41 5.31 -5.48 -5.29
C LEU A 41 5.23 -5.90 -6.77
N PHE A 42 5.59 -5.03 -7.71
CA PHE A 42 5.51 -5.30 -9.15
C PHE A 42 6.40 -6.47 -9.57
N ASP A 43 7.57 -6.63 -8.95
CA ASP A 43 8.46 -7.77 -9.22
C ASP A 43 7.86 -9.11 -8.71
N GLU A 44 7.03 -9.07 -7.68
CA GLU A 44 6.44 -10.27 -7.06
C GLU A 44 5.07 -10.62 -7.65
N ILE A 45 4.20 -9.63 -7.83
CA ILE A 45 2.81 -9.79 -8.29
C ILE A 45 2.68 -9.53 -9.80
N GLY A 46 3.55 -8.70 -10.38
CA GLY A 46 3.50 -8.35 -11.80
C GLY A 46 2.44 -7.31 -12.15
N ASP A 47 1.76 -6.72 -11.17
CA ASP A 47 0.74 -5.69 -11.37
C ASP A 47 0.66 -4.71 -10.18
N ASN A 48 -0.13 -3.66 -10.35
CA ASN A 48 -0.42 -2.67 -9.33
C ASN A 48 -1.36 -3.25 -8.28
N VAL A 49 -0.91 -3.23 -7.03
CA VAL A 49 -1.64 -3.76 -5.88
C VAL A 49 -2.47 -2.72 -5.16
N LEU A 50 -2.16 -1.45 -5.38
CA LEU A 50 -2.89 -0.30 -4.88
C LEU A 50 -3.53 0.48 -6.03
N GLU A 51 -4.77 0.90 -5.81
CA GLU A 51 -5.49 1.83 -6.68
C GLU A 51 -5.76 3.16 -5.94
N GLU A 52 -5.61 4.26 -6.66
CA GLU A 52 -6.03 5.58 -6.18
C GLU A 52 -7.56 5.71 -6.34
N ASP A 53 -8.29 5.68 -5.23
CA ASP A 53 -9.74 5.94 -5.18
C ASP A 53 -9.96 7.41 -4.80
N GLY A 54 -9.95 8.27 -5.81
CA GLY A 54 -10.16 9.71 -5.68
C GLY A 54 -9.10 10.38 -4.80
N ASP A 55 -9.45 10.68 -3.55
CA ASP A 55 -8.58 11.31 -2.56
C ASP A 55 -7.92 10.28 -1.60
N THR A 56 -8.15 8.98 -1.83
CA THR A 56 -7.66 7.90 -0.96
C THR A 56 -6.96 6.82 -1.75
N LEU A 57 -6.27 5.92 -1.04
CA LEU A 57 -5.60 4.76 -1.62
C LEU A 57 -6.34 3.52 -1.13
N ALA A 58 -6.57 2.55 -2.01
CA ALA A 58 -7.20 1.29 -1.68
C ALA A 58 -6.34 0.12 -2.18
N VAL A 59 -6.42 -1.01 -1.50
CA VAL A 59 -5.80 -2.25 -1.99
C VAL A 59 -6.75 -2.92 -2.96
N VAL A 60 -6.22 -3.32 -4.12
CA VAL A 60 -6.96 -4.11 -5.10
C VAL A 60 -7.28 -5.48 -4.49
N GLU A 61 -8.57 -5.83 -4.45
CA GLU A 61 -9.03 -7.03 -3.76
C GLU A 61 -8.44 -8.33 -4.31
N ASP A 62 -8.21 -8.40 -5.63
CA ASP A 62 -7.57 -9.55 -6.30
C ASP A 62 -6.16 -9.85 -5.76
N TYR A 63 -5.42 -8.82 -5.36
CA TYR A 63 -4.04 -8.96 -4.87
C TYR A 63 -3.95 -9.01 -3.34
N ARG A 64 -5.06 -8.80 -2.63
CA ARG A 64 -5.10 -8.73 -1.17
C ARG A 64 -4.54 -9.98 -0.50
N GLU A 65 -4.91 -11.16 -1.01
CA GLU A 65 -4.44 -12.44 -0.47
C GLU A 65 -2.94 -12.63 -0.68
N GLU A 66 -2.41 -12.24 -1.84
CA GLU A 66 -0.98 -12.31 -2.15
C GLU A 66 -0.18 -11.38 -1.23
N ILE A 67 -0.63 -10.14 -1.07
CA ILE A 67 0.03 -9.18 -0.16
C ILE A 67 0.00 -9.70 1.28
N LEU A 68 -1.10 -10.30 1.74
CA LEU A 68 -1.17 -10.91 3.06
C LEU A 68 -0.22 -12.10 3.22
N GLN A 69 0.03 -12.88 2.18
CA GLN A 69 1.04 -13.94 2.24
C GLN A 69 2.47 -13.38 2.35
N LEU A 70 2.73 -12.24 1.72
CA LEU A 70 4.04 -11.57 1.75
C LEU A 70 4.28 -10.82 3.07
N PHE A 71 3.25 -10.17 3.64
CA PHE A 71 3.38 -9.23 4.77
C PHE A 71 2.61 -9.60 6.04
N GLY A 72 1.66 -10.53 5.99
CA GLY A 72 0.75 -10.88 7.08
C GLY A 72 1.31 -11.84 8.14
N ARG A 73 2.60 -11.70 8.50
CA ARG A 73 3.30 -12.62 9.42
C ARG A 73 3.41 -12.10 10.84
#